data_AF-A0A2V7JUY9-F1
#
_entry.id   AF-A0A2V7JUY9-F1
#
_cell.length_a   1.000
_cell.length_b   1.000
_cell.length_c   1.000
_cell.angle_alpha   90.00
_cell.angle_beta   90.00
_cell.angle_gamma   90.00
#
_symmetry.space_group_name_H-M   'P 1'
#
loop_
_entity.id
_entity.type
_entity.pdbx_description
1 polymer ?
#
loop_
_entity_poly.entity_id
_entity_poly.type
_entity_poly.pdbx_seq_one_letter_code
_entity_poly.pdbx_strand_id
1 'polypeptide(L)' 'GRRDVLTAQDLGVEPTTLNRDPASLRHIIVSGGDNRLVHVWLGTDGRLTKVEIPSRRLVVERAPAS' A
#
# COMPACT_ATOMS: atom_id res chain seq x y z
N GLY A 1 -1.20 -26.06 -3.28
CA GLY A 1 -1.37 -24.59 -3.29
C GLY A 1 -0.15 -23.97 -3.91
N ARG A 2 -0.31 -23.08 -4.89
CA ARG A 2 0.81 -22.36 -5.51
C ARG A 2 1.41 -21.40 -4.49
N ARG A 3 2.74 -21.43 -4.35
CA ARG A 3 3.50 -20.45 -3.58
C ARG A 3 4.16 -19.53 -4.57
N ASP A 4 3.84 -18.24 -4.50
CA ASP A 4 4.54 -17.22 -5.28
C ASP A 4 5.59 -16.56 -4.37
N VAL A 5 6.79 -16.36 -4.91
CA VAL A 5 7.81 -15.53 -4.26
C VAL A 5 7.44 -14.08 -4.52
N LEU A 6 7.34 -13.30 -3.46
CA LEU A 6 7.09 -11.86 -3.51
C LEU A 6 8.34 -11.10 -3.08
N THR A 7 8.58 -9.98 -3.73
CA THR A 7 9.60 -9.01 -3.33
C THR A 7 8.90 -7.84 -2.67
N ALA A 8 9.44 -7.35 -1.55
CA ALA A 8 9.01 -6.13 -0.92
C ALA A 8 10.16 -5.12 -0.95
N GLN A 9 9.89 -3.93 -1.50
CA GLN A 9 10.81 -2.81 -1.47
C GLN A 9 10.18 -1.71 -0.63
N ASP A 10 10.92 -1.28 0.38
CA ASP A 10 10.55 -0.14 1.22
C ASP A 10 11.14 1.14 0.62
N LEU A 11 10.28 2.10 0.31
CA LEU A 11 10.68 3.39 -0.24
C LEU A 11 10.83 4.46 0.84
N GLY A 12 10.61 4.12 2.11
CA GLY A 12 10.59 5.09 3.20
C GLY A 12 9.27 5.85 3.25
N VAL A 13 9.31 7.09 3.74
CA VAL A 13 8.13 7.94 3.88
C VAL A 13 7.94 8.78 2.62
N GLU A 14 6.81 8.59 1.95
CA GLU A 14 6.49 9.26 0.68
C GLU A 14 5.14 10.02 0.80
N PRO A 15 4.94 11.10 0.04
CA PRO A 15 3.68 11.82 -0.01
C PRO A 15 2.59 11.02 -0.74
N THR A 16 1.36 11.10 -0.23
CA THR A 16 0.17 10.48 -0.82
C THR A 16 -1.09 11.18 -0.35
N THR A 17 -2.25 10.60 -0.65
CA THR A 17 -3.53 10.96 -0.05
C THR A 17 -4.10 9.80 0.76
N LEU A 18 -4.81 10.11 1.84
CA LEU A 18 -5.60 9.17 2.62
C LEU A 18 -6.95 9.83 2.93
N ASN A 19 -8.05 9.20 2.53
CA ASN A 19 -9.40 9.74 2.66
C ASN A 19 -9.55 11.16 2.04
N ARG A 20 -8.83 11.42 0.94
CA ARG A 20 -8.70 12.71 0.22
C ARG A 20 -7.80 13.75 0.87
N ASP A 21 -7.32 13.51 2.08
CA ASP A 21 -6.41 14.42 2.76
C ASP A 21 -4.96 14.11 2.38
N PRO A 22 -4.11 15.13 2.16
CA PRO A 22 -2.68 14.94 1.99
C PRO A 22 -2.07 14.24 3.20
N ALA A 23 -1.21 13.26 2.97
CA ALA A 23 -0.53 12.49 4.01
C ALA A 23 0.91 12.15 3.61
N SER A 24 1.76 11.90 4.61
CA SER A 24 3.09 11.31 4.43
C SER A 24 3.09 9.96 5.14
N LEU A 25 3.21 8.88 4.37
CA LEU A 25 3.06 7.51 4.86
C LEU A 25 4.25 6.67 4.42
N ARG A 26 4.57 5.60 5.17
CA ARG A 26 5.62 4.68 4.76
C ARG A 26 5.13 3.85 3.58
N HIS A 27 5.83 3.93 2.46
CA HIS A 27 5.44 3.32 1.20
C HIS A 27 6.27 2.07 0.93
N ILE A 28 5.58 0.94 0.82
CA ILE A 28 6.18 -0.35 0.46
C ILE A 28 5.58 -0.79 -0.88
N ILE A 29 6.43 -1.15 -1.82
CA ILE A 29 6.04 -1.80 -3.07
C ILE A 29 6.20 -3.30 -2.89
N VAL A 30 5.12 -4.05 -3.06
CA VAL A 30 5.12 -5.51 -3.12
C VAL A 30 4.93 -5.95 -4.57
N SER A 31 5.85 -6.74 -5.10
CA SER A 31 5.81 -7.24 -6.48
C SER A 31 6.00 -8.75 -6.54
N GLY A 32 5.56 -9.38 -7.63
CA GLY A 32 5.58 -10.83 -7.81
C GLY A 32 4.18 -11.48 -7.81
N GLY A 33 4.14 -12.75 -8.20
CA GLY A 33 2.89 -13.51 -8.41
C GLY A 33 1.94 -12.86 -9.44
N ASP A 34 0.69 -13.28 -9.43
CA ASP A 34 -0.33 -12.81 -10.38
C ASP A 34 -0.74 -11.33 -10.15
N ASN A 35 -0.52 -10.81 -8.94
CA ASN A 35 -0.87 -9.43 -8.59
C ASN A 35 0.13 -8.39 -9.08
N ARG A 36 1.28 -8.82 -9.62
CA ARG A 36 2.35 -8.05 -10.33
C ARG A 36 2.95 -6.87 -9.55
N LEU A 37 2.14 -5.95 -9.02
CA LEU A 37 2.52 -4.76 -8.28
C LEU A 37 1.39 -4.30 -7.35
N VAL A 38 1.71 -4.11 -6.07
CA VAL A 38 0.81 -3.58 -5.04
C VAL A 38 1.58 -2.52 -4.25
N HIS A 39 0.96 -1.36 -4.04
CA HIS A 39 1.47 -0.31 -3.17
C HIS A 39 0.80 -0.45 -1.81
N VAL A 40 1.60 -0.57 -0.77
CA VAL A 40 1.17 -0.70 0.62
C VAL A 40 1.65 0.54 1.36
N TRP A 41 0.71 1.22 2.02
CA TRP A 41 1.00 2.42 2.79
C TRP A 41 0.71 2.17 4.26
N LEU A 42 1.70 2.44 5.10
CA LEU A 42 1.63 2.26 6.54
C LEU A 42 1.63 3.62 7.25
N GLY A 43 0.82 3.70 8.31
CA GLY A 43 0.91 4.78 9.29
C GLY A 43 2.24 4.76 10.05
N THR A 44 2.50 5.83 10.80
CA THR A 44 3.69 5.94 11.66
C THR A 44 3.71 4.88 12.77
N ASP A 45 2.54 4.32 13.11
CA ASP A 45 2.35 3.20 14.03
C ASP A 45 2.56 1.82 13.36
N GLY A 46 2.97 1.80 12.09
CA GLY A 46 3.17 0.58 11.30
C GLY A 46 1.88 -0.10 10.86
N ARG A 47 0.70 0.49 11.11
CA ARG A 47 -0.58 -0.11 10.69
C ARG A 47 -0.88 0.17 9.23
N LEU A 48 -1.52 -0.80 8.58
CA LEU A 48 -2.01 -0.65 7.22
C LEU A 48 -3.12 0.41 7.16
N THR A 49 -2.90 1.45 6.35
CA THR A 49 -3.84 2.57 6.14
C THR A 49 -4.33 2.65 4.71
N LYS A 50 -3.52 2.27 3.71
CA LYS A 50 -3.94 2.29 2.30
C LYS A 50 -3.26 1.18 1.49
N VAL A 51 -3.99 0.64 0.52
CA VAL A 51 -3.51 -0.29 -0.49
C VAL A 51 -3.92 0.21 -1.86
N GLU A 52 -2.99 0.25 -2.80
CA GLU A 52 -3.29 0.53 -4.22
C GLU A 52 -2.85 -0.66 -5.08
N ILE A 53 -3.72 -1.07 -6.00
CA ILE A 53 -3.45 -2.11 -6.99
C ILE A 53 -3.61 -1.46 -8.37
N PRO A 54 -2.53 -0.88 -8.95
CA PRO A 54 -2.63 -0.09 -10.17
C PRO A 54 -3.23 -0.87 -11.35
N SER A 55 -2.88 -2.15 -11.47
CA SER A 55 -3.38 -3.04 -12.53
C SER A 55 -4.90 -3.24 -12.49
N ARG A 56 -5.55 -2.98 -11.35
CA ARG A 56 -6.99 -3.09 -11.13
C ARG A 56 -7.69 -1.74 -10.97
N ARG A 57 -6.94 -0.62 -11.04
CA ARG A 57 -7.43 0.73 -10.71
C ARG A 57 -8.16 0.76 -9.36
N LEU A 58 -7.66 -0.01 -8.40
CA LEU A 58 -8.27 -0.17 -7.10
C LEU A 58 -7.44 0.54 -6.04
N VAL A 59 -8.11 1.35 -5.23
CA VAL A 59 -7.57 1.99 -4.04
C VAL A 59 -8.48 1.62 -2.87
N VAL A 60 -7.89 1.11 -1.80
CA VAL A 60 -8.58 0.78 -0.55
C VAL A 60 -7.91 1.57 0.57
N GLU A 61 -8.71 2.35 1.29
CA GLU A 61 -8.25 3.21 2.38
C GLU A 61 -8.96 2.82 3.67
N ARG A 62 -8.24 2.87 4.78
CA ARG A 62 -8.81 2.70 6.11
C ARG A 62 -9.68 3.92 6.41
N ALA A 63 -10.96 3.65 6.68
CA ALA A 63 -11.90 4.67 7.10
C ALA A 63 -11.43 5.33 8.42
N PRO A 64 -11.71 6.63 8.63
CA PRO A 64 -11.48 7.29 9.89
C PRO A 64 -12.16 6.55 11.05
N ALA A 65 -11.54 6.58 12.24
CA ALA A 65 -12.23 6.15 13.45
C ALA A 65 -13.43 7.06 13.71
N SER A 66 -14.57 6.48 14.07
CA SER A 66 -15.80 7.22 14.45
C SER A 66 -15.71 7.75 15.87
#